data_AF-A0A821JY53-F1
#
_entry.id   AF-A0A821JY53-F1
#
_cell.length_a   1.000
_cell.length_b   1.000
_cell.length_c   1.000
_cell.angle_alpha   90.00
_cell.angle_beta   90.00
_cell.angle_gamma   90.00
#
_symmetry.space_group_name_H-M   'P 1'
#
loop_
_entity.id
_entity.type
_entity.pdbx_description
1 polymer ?
#
loop_
_entity_poly.entity_id
_entity_poly.type
_entity_poly.pdbx_seq_one_letter_code
_entity_poly.pdbx_strand_id
1 'polypeptide(L)' 'MLPIVAQYFSDFGVKHGIIEFIEQQDESADGLFANIKYVLESHELELEKLCSLGSDNTNVNV' A
#
# COMPACT_ATOMS: atom_id res chain seq x y z
N MET A 1 -11.23 -5.80 -5.13
CA MET A 1 -9.87 -5.63 -5.67
C MET A 1 -9.39 -4.23 -5.33
N LEU A 2 -8.33 -4.12 -4.53
CA LEU A 2 -7.73 -2.88 -4.07
C LEU A 2 -6.42 -2.63 -4.84
N PRO A 3 -6.33 -1.61 -5.69
CA PRO A 3 -5.07 -1.21 -6.31
C PRO A 3 -4.18 -0.49 -5.30
N ILE A 4 -2.93 -0.91 -5.15
CA ILE A 4 -1.93 -0.18 -4.38
C ILE A 4 -1.06 0.62 -5.34
N VAL A 5 -1.13 1.94 -5.17
CA VAL A 5 -0.29 2.91 -5.89
C VAL A 5 0.79 3.41 -4.94
N ALA A 6 2.04 3.38 -5.39
CA ALA A 6 3.17 3.89 -4.62
C ALA A 6 3.93 4.96 -5.39
N GLN A 7 4.42 5.96 -4.67
CA GLN A 7 5.45 6.89 -5.14
C GLN A 7 6.63 6.82 -4.19
N TYR A 8 7.82 6.53 -4.70
CA TYR A 8 9.01 6.33 -3.87
C TYR A 8 10.30 6.69 -4.62
N PHE A 9 11.36 6.96 -3.86
CA PHE A 9 12.71 7.17 -4.40
C PHE A 9 13.39 5.81 -4.60
N SER A 10 13.95 5.61 -5.78
CA SER A 10 14.83 4.48 -6.11
C SER A 10 16.20 5.00 -6.54
N ASP A 11 17.16 4.10 -6.69
CA ASP A 11 18.51 4.44 -7.20
C ASP A 11 18.48 5.11 -8.59
N PHE A 12 17.39 4.94 -9.34
CA PHE A 12 17.19 5.49 -10.67
C PHE A 12 16.28 6.74 -10.69
N GLY A 13 15.95 7.29 -9.52
CA GLY A 13 15.06 8.46 -9.37
C GLY A 13 13.70 8.10 -8.80
N VAL A 14 12.72 8.98 -9.00
CA VAL A 14 11.35 8.83 -8.48
C VAL A 14 10.58 7.81 -9.32
N LYS A 15 10.07 6.75 -8.67
CA LYS A 15 9.11 5.82 -9.25
C LYS A 15 7.70 6.17 -8.78
N HIS A 16 6.73 6.04 -9.68
CA HIS A 16 5.31 6.26 -9.39
C HIS A 16 4.47 5.33 -10.25
N GLY A 17 3.55 4.59 -9.63
CA GLY A 17 2.63 3.72 -10.36
C GLY A 17 1.90 2.73 -9.45
N ILE A 18 1.00 1.96 -10.07
CA ILE A 18 0.40 0.79 -9.43
C ILE A 18 1.48 -0.27 -9.29
N ILE A 19 1.67 -0.78 -8.08
CA ILE A 19 2.65 -1.83 -7.78
C ILE A 19 1.99 -3.18 -7.52
N GLU A 20 0.72 -3.20 -7.10
CA GLU A 20 -0.02 -4.46 -6.91
C GLU A 20 -1.54 -4.25 -6.95
N PHE A 21 -2.26 -5.33 -7.28
CA PHE A 21 -3.70 -5.45 -7.09
C PHE A 21 -4.01 -6.54 -6.07
N ILE A 22 -4.62 -6.16 -4.94
CA ILE A 22 -4.97 -7.13 -3.91
C ILE A 22 -6.44 -7.50 -3.99
N GLU A 23 -6.72 -8.80 -4.06
CA GLU A 23 -8.05 -9.36 -3.86
C GLU A 23 -8.11 -10.05 -2.50
N GLN A 24 -8.83 -9.45 -1.55
CA GLN A 24 -9.12 -10.09 -0.27
C GLN A 24 -10.56 -9.85 0.18
N GLN A 25 -11.05 -10.73 1.05
CA GLN A 25 -12.40 -10.62 1.64
C GLN A 25 -12.44 -9.75 2.90
N ASP A 26 -11.32 -9.61 3.61
CA ASP A 26 -11.25 -8.81 4.84
C ASP A 26 -10.99 -7.34 4.50
N GLU A 27 -12.01 -6.50 4.59
CA GLU A 27 -11.90 -5.05 4.31
C GLU A 27 -11.73 -4.23 5.60
N SER A 28 -11.37 -4.86 6.73
CA SER A 28 -11.06 -4.14 7.97
C SER A 28 -9.80 -3.29 7.83
N ALA A 29 -9.65 -2.29 8.71
CA ALA A 29 -8.45 -1.46 8.74
C ALA A 29 -7.17 -2.28 8.99
N ASP A 30 -7.23 -3.31 9.86
CA ASP A 30 -6.10 -4.18 10.15
C ASP A 30 -5.73 -5.05 8.95
N GLY A 31 -6.74 -5.64 8.28
CA GLY A 31 -6.54 -6.41 7.05
C GLY A 31 -5.95 -5.56 5.92
N LEU A 32 -6.38 -4.31 5.80
CA LEU A 32 -5.84 -3.34 4.84
C LEU A 32 -4.37 -3.01 5.14
N PHE A 33 -4.05 -2.76 6.41
CA PHE A 33 -2.69 -2.40 6.82
C PHE A 33 -1.70 -3.55 6.67
N ALA A 34 -2.12 -4.78 7.03
CA ALA A 34 -1.31 -5.98 6.82
C ALA A 34 -0.96 -6.17 5.34
N ASN A 35 -1.88 -5.86 4.45
CA ASN A 35 -1.69 -5.92 3.02
C ASN A 35 -0.76 -4.86 2.46
N ILE A 36 -0.93 -3.61 2.89
CA ILE A 36 -0.01 -2.54 2.52
C ILE A 36 1.41 -2.92 2.93
N LYS A 37 1.57 -3.43 4.16
CA LYS A 37 2.86 -3.91 4.65
C LYS A 37 3.43 -5.03 3.76
N TYR A 38 2.63 -6.05 3.46
CA TYR A 38 3.04 -7.16 2.61
C TYR A 38 3.51 -6.69 1.22
N VAL A 39 2.77 -5.77 0.59
CA VAL A 39 3.12 -5.26 -0.76
C VAL A 39 4.36 -4.38 -0.75
N LEU A 40 4.56 -3.57 0.29
CA LEU A 40 5.79 -2.79 0.43
C LEU A 40 6.99 -3.74 0.59
N GLU A 41 6.92 -4.70 1.50
CA GLU A 41 8.00 -5.65 1.76
C GLU A 41 8.33 -6.51 0.53
N SER A 42 7.33 -6.92 -0.26
CA SER A 42 7.53 -7.69 -1.50
C SER A 42 8.23 -6.89 -2.61
N HIS A 43 8.21 -5.56 -2.52
CA HIS A 43 8.88 -4.64 -3.44
C HIS A 43 10.16 -4.02 -2.86
N GLU A 44 10.70 -4.62 -1.79
CA GLU A 44 11.90 -4.13 -1.07
C GLU A 44 11.71 -2.70 -0.53
N LEU A 45 10.47 -2.33 -0.20
CA LEU A 45 10.11 -1.07 0.45
C LEU A 45 9.85 -1.29 1.94
N GLU A 46 10.36 -0.38 2.76
CA GLU A 46 10.22 -0.46 4.22
C GLU A 46 9.04 0.39 4.70
N LEU A 47 8.15 -0.23 5.48
CA LEU A 47 7.00 0.46 6.07
C LEU A 47 7.44 1.60 7.00
N GLU A 48 8.59 1.48 7.68
CA GLU A 48 9.15 2.52 8.55
C GLU A 48 9.55 3.79 7.78
N LYS A 49 9.74 3.69 6.45
CA LYS A 49 10.07 4.80 5.56
C LYS A 49 8.83 5.40 4.88
N LEU A 50 7.61 4.94 5.22
CA LEU A 50 6.37 5.47 4.68
C LEU A 50 6.10 6.88 5.20
N CYS A 51 6.12 7.88 4.31
CA CYS A 51 5.85 9.27 4.69
C CYS A 51 4.37 9.64 4.69
N SER A 52 3.56 8.97 3.86
CA SER A 52 2.15 9.29 3.69
C SER A 52 1.37 8.09 3.17
N LEU A 53 0.20 7.84 3.72
CA LEU A 53 -0.79 6.93 3.19
C LEU A 53 -2.05 7.74 2.87
N GLY A 54 -2.57 7.58 1.67
CA GLY A 54 -3.83 8.18 1.25
C GLY A 54 -4.77 7.09 0.76
N SER A 55 -6.02 7.17 1.20
CA SER A 55 -7.14 6.41 0.64
C SER A 55 -8.27 7.39 0.38
N ASP A 56 -9.26 6.98 -0.41
CA ASP A 56 -10.55 7.68 -0.40
C ASP A 56 -11.22 7.51 0.98
N ASN A 57 -12.43 8.07 1.16
CA ASN A 57 -13.18 7.94 2.40
C ASN A 57 -13.73 6.50 2.51
N THR A 58 -12.82 5.54 2.63
CA THR A 58 -13.09 4.12 2.80
C THR A 58 -13.65 3.97 4.20
N ASN A 59 -14.98 3.85 4.33
CA ASN A 59 -15.62 3.53 5.59
C ASN A 59 -15.28 2.08 5.96
N VAL A 60 -14.06 1.86 6.46
CA VAL A 60 -13.63 0.61 7.08
C VAL A 60 -14.42 0.48 8.37
N ASN A 61 -15.52 -0.28 8.33
CA ASN A 61 -16.42 -0.44 9.47
C ASN A 61 -15.62 -0.91 10.71
N VAL A 62 -15.56 -0.05 11.72
CA VAL A 62 -15.20 -0.38 13.11
C VAL A 62 -16.43 -0.79 13.90
#